data_AF-A0A932FQD5-F1
#
_entry.id   AF-A0A932FQD5-F1
#
_cell.length_a   1.000
_cell.length_b   1.000
_cell.length_c   1.000
_cell.angle_alpha   90.00
_cell.angle_beta   90.00
_cell.angle_gamma   90.00
#
_symmetry.space_group_name_H-M   'P 1'
#
loop_
_entity.id
_entity.type
_entity.pdbx_description
1 polymer ?
#
loop_
_entity_poly.entity_id
_entity_poly.type
_entity_poly.pdbx_seq_one_letter_code
_entity_poly.pdbx_strand_id
1 'polypeptide(L)' 'MLIAELKRRLGEIPTDREVVTYCRGSYCVIAIDAVQMLRDHGFRALRLDESLWQWKQRGFEVVEGEASS' A
#
# COMPACT_ATOMS: atom_id res chain seq x y z
N MET A 1 7.47 -6.75 5.28
CA MET A 1 6.99 -7.25 3.98
C MET A 1 7.87 -6.68 2.89
N LEU A 2 8.54 -7.54 2.10
CA LEU A 2 9.41 -7.11 0.99
C LEU A 2 8.56 -6.76 -0.24
N ILE A 3 8.99 -5.74 -0.99
CA ILE A 3 8.46 -5.39 -2.32
C ILE A 3 8.45 -6.56 -3.30
N ALA A 4 9.35 -7.53 -3.14
CA ALA A 4 9.41 -8.73 -3.97
C ALA A 4 8.09 -9.53 -3.96
N GLU A 5 7.40 -9.55 -2.82
CA GLU A 5 6.13 -10.26 -2.70
C GLU A 5 4.99 -9.51 -3.39
N LEU A 6 5.02 -8.17 -3.35
CA LEU A 6 4.05 -7.34 -4.08
C LEU A 6 4.08 -7.65 -5.58
N LYS A 7 5.27 -7.82 -6.18
CA LYS A 7 5.40 -8.20 -7.59
C LYS A 7 4.71 -9.51 -7.93
N ARG A 8 4.81 -10.51 -7.05
CA ARG A 8 4.20 -11.83 -7.27
C ARG A 8 2.68 -11.80 -7.20
N ARG A 9 2.12 -10.88 -6.41
CA ARG A 9 0.69 -10.79 -6.12
C ARG A 9 -0.02 -9.66 -6.87
N LEU A 10 0.64 -9.01 -7.84
CA LEU A 10 0.02 -7.96 -8.66
C LEU A 10 -1.29 -8.43 -9.34
N GLY A 11 -1.38 -9.70 -9.71
CA GLY A 11 -2.60 -10.27 -10.32
C GLY A 11 -3.81 -10.38 -9.38
N GLU A 12 -3.61 -10.22 -8.07
CA GLU A 12 -4.71 -10.19 -7.09
C GLU A 12 -5.29 -8.79 -6.89
N ILE A 13 -4.63 -7.76 -7.44
CA ILE A 13 -5.03 -6.37 -7.27
C ILE A 13 -6.07 -6.03 -8.36
N PRO A 14 -7.26 -5.52 -7.98
CA PRO A 14 -8.25 -5.06 -8.93
C PRO A 14 -7.73 -3.84 -9.71
N THR A 15 -7.70 -3.94 -11.05
CA THR A 15 -7.20 -2.88 -11.95
C THR A 15 -8.19 -1.72 -12.13
N ASP A 16 -9.45 -1.90 -11.76
CA ASP A 16 -10.52 -0.90 -11.87
C ASP A 16 -10.54 0.07 -10.68
N ARG A 17 -9.71 -0.16 -9.65
CA ARG A 17 -9.72 0.61 -8.40
C ARG A 17 -8.42 1.37 -8.18
N GLU A 18 -8.51 2.40 -7.34
CA GLU A 18 -7.34 3.15 -6.89
C GLU A 18 -6.64 2.40 -5.75
N VAL A 19 -5.32 2.28 -5.84
CA VAL A 19 -4.48 1.55 -4.90
C VAL A 19 -3.74 2.55 -4.02
N VAL A 20 -4.01 2.52 -2.73
CA VAL A 20 -3.33 3.37 -1.75
C VAL A 20 -2.25 2.56 -1.05
N THR A 21 -0.99 3.00 -1.17
CA THR A 21 0.13 2.41 -0.42
C THR A 21 0.42 3.24 0.82
N TYR A 22 0.75 2.57 1.92
CA TYR A 22 1.19 3.22 3.15
C TYR A 22 2.31 2.40 3.80
N CYS A 23 3.07 3.05 4.68
CA CYS A 23 4.13 2.42 5.45
C CYS A 23 4.18 3.05 6.86
N ARG A 24 5.27 2.83 7.61
CA ARG A 24 5.49 3.39 8.97
C ARG A 24 5.70 4.92 9.02
N GLY A 25 5.47 5.64 7.92
CA GLY A 25 5.52 7.10 7.88
C GLY A 25 6.17 7.68 6.62
N SER A 26 6.33 9.00 6.62
CA SER A 26 6.68 9.86 5.49
C SER A 26 8.03 9.56 4.83
N TYR A 27 8.95 8.90 5.55
CA TYR A 27 10.31 8.60 5.07
C TYR A 27 10.47 7.20 4.50
N CYS A 28 9.38 6.44 4.36
CA CYS A 28 9.46 5.08 3.86
C CYS A 28 9.58 5.04 2.33
N VAL A 29 10.81 4.90 1.85
CA VAL A 29 11.12 4.71 0.41
C VAL A 29 10.37 3.54 -0.22
N ILE A 30 10.07 2.50 0.57
CA ILE A 30 9.32 1.32 0.13
C ILE A 30 7.92 1.69 -0.39
N ALA A 31 7.24 2.64 0.26
CA ALA A 31 5.92 3.09 -0.19
C ALA A 31 6.00 3.83 -1.53
N ILE A 32 7.08 4.58 -1.75
CA ILE A 32 7.35 5.29 -3.01
C ILE A 32 7.61 4.27 -4.13
N ASP A 33 8.50 3.32 -3.90
CA ASP A 33 8.84 2.27 -4.86
C ASP A 33 7.61 1.41 -5.21
N ALA A 34 6.75 1.11 -4.24
CA ALA A 34 5.51 0.38 -4.48
C ALA A 34 4.54 1.17 -5.37
N VAL A 35 4.38 2.48 -5.16
CA VAL A 35 3.55 3.32 -6.04
C VAL A 35 4.10 3.33 -7.46
N GLN A 36 5.42 3.53 -7.60
CA GLN A 36 6.04 3.56 -8.92
C GLN A 36 5.82 2.23 -9.65
N MET A 37 6.08 1.12 -8.98
CA MET A 37 5.87 -0.22 -9.52
C MET A 37 4.43 -0.48 -9.95
N LEU A 38 3.45 -0.09 -9.12
CA LEU A 38 2.03 -0.25 -9.44
C LEU A 38 1.66 0.58 -10.68
N ARG A 39 2.14 1.83 -10.76
CA ARG A 39 1.91 2.69 -11.94
C ARG A 39 2.54 2.12 -13.20
N ASP A 40 3.74 1.57 -13.11
CA ASP A 40 4.43 0.93 -14.24
C ASP A 40 3.64 -0.29 -14.76
N HIS A 41 2.82 -0.93 -13.92
CA HIS A 41 1.92 -2.02 -14.29
C HIS A 41 0.50 -1.56 -14.65
N GLY A 42 0.26 -0.26 -14.80
CA GLY A 42 -1.01 0.31 -15.25
C GLY A 42 -2.04 0.54 -14.15
N PHE A 43 -1.68 0.37 -12.87
CA PHE A 43 -2.58 0.66 -11.76
C PHE A 43 -2.61 2.16 -11.43
N ARG A 44 -3.78 2.67 -11.04
CA ARG A 44 -3.88 3.99 -10.41
C ARG A 44 -3.43 3.86 -8.96
N ALA A 45 -2.20 4.26 -8.66
CA ALA A 45 -1.65 4.17 -7.31
C ALA A 45 -1.25 5.53 -6.72
N LEU A 46 -1.45 5.70 -5.42
CA LEU A 46 -1.04 6.87 -4.65
C LEU A 46 -0.48 6.49 -3.29
N ARG A 47 0.41 7.34 -2.77
CA ARG A 47 1.00 7.16 -1.45
C ARG A 47 0.18 7.93 -0.44
N LEU A 48 -0.25 7.26 0.62
CA LEU A 48 -0.77 7.93 1.80
C LEU A 48 0.41 8.52 2.58
N ASP A 49 0.39 9.84 2.77
CA ASP A 49 1.43 10.53 3.55
C ASP A 49 1.21 10.37 5.06
N GLU A 50 -0.01 9.99 5.45
CA GLU A 50 -0.36 9.68 6.82
C GLU A 50 0.14 8.30 7.24
N SER A 51 0.67 8.23 8.46
CA SER A 51 1.01 6.94 9.08
C SER A 51 -0.23 6.24 9.63
N LEU A 52 -0.17 4.91 9.78
CA LEU A 52 -1.20 4.13 10.50
C LEU A 52 -1.55 4.72 11.87
N TRP A 53 -0.56 5.32 12.55
CA TRP A 53 -0.78 5.92 13.86
C TRP A 53 -1.68 7.15 13.77
N GLN A 54 -1.45 8.02 12.78
CA GLN A 54 -2.29 9.18 12.50
C GLN A 54 -3.69 8.76 12.04
N TRP A 55 -3.79 7.68 11.26
CA TRP A 55 -5.06 7.07 10.85
C TRP A 55 -5.88 6.62 12.07
N LYS A 56 -5.24 5.93 13.03
CA LYS A 56 -5.88 5.54 14.30
C LYS A 56 -6.27 6.73 15.16
N GLN A 57 -5.45 7.78 15.24
CA GLN A 57 -5.77 8.99 16.02
C GLN A 57 -7.01 9.73 15.50
N ARG A 58 -7.32 9.62 14.21
CA ARG A 58 -8.53 10.19 13.62
C ARG A 58 -9.79 9.37 13.89
N GLY A 59 -9.66 8.22 14.57
CA GLY A 59 -10.78 7.33 14.90
C GLY A 59 -11.24 6.45 13.73
N PHE A 60 -10.44 6.32 12.68
CA PHE A 60 -10.76 5.41 11.58
C PHE A 60 -10.54 3.95 11.99
N GLU A 61 -11.41 3.08 11.51
CA GLU A 61 -11.30 1.63 11.74
C GLU A 61 -10.07 1.06 11.03
N VAL A 62 -9.37 0.17 11.73
CA VAL A 62 -8.26 -0.61 11.18
C VAL A 62 -8.59 -2.07 11.41
N VAL A 63 -8.78 -2.80 10.32
CA VAL A 63 -8.97 -4.25 10.33
C VAL A 63 -7.63 -4.87 9.95
N GLU A 64 -7.08 -5.73 10.82
CA GLU A 64 -5.97 -6.60 10.43
C GLU A 64 -6.53 -7.73 9.56
N GLY A 65 -6.18 -7.72 8.27
CA GLY A 65 -6.41 -8.89 7.43
C GLY A 65 -5.41 -9.98 7.84
N GLU A 66 -5.90 -11.17 8.17
CA GLU A 66 -5.04 -12.33 8.40
C GLU A 66 -4.12 -12.52 7.19
N ALA A 67 -2.82 -12.35 7.41
CA ALA A 67 -1.82 -12.61 6.38
C ALA A 67 -1.90 -14.10 6.05
N SER A 68 -2.45 -14.44 4.88
CA SER A 68 -2.40 -15.80 4.35
C SER A 68 -0.93 -16.21 4.28
N SER A 69 -0.58 -17.20 5.10
CA SER A 69 0.76 -17.78 5.24
C SER A 69 1.22 -18.47 3.96
#